data_AF-A0A420WYK2-F1
#
_entry.id   AF-A0A420WYK2-F1
#
_cell.length_a   1.000
_cell.length_b   1.000
_cell.length_c   1.000
_cell.angle_alpha   90.00
_cell.angle_beta   90.00
_cell.angle_gamma   90.00
#
_symmetry.space_group_name_H-M   'P 1'
#
loop_
_entity.id
_entity.type
_entity.pdbx_description
1 polymer ?
#
loop_
_entity_poly.entity_id
_entity_poly.type
_entity_poly.pdbx_seq_one_letter_code
_entity_poly.pdbx_strand_id
1 'polypeptide(L)'
;MLAEWVDLLLGYASGALDSIREDESYPSLMHWARHEGSALVGGDLALAQALAPELWNQTPLLREDFASEPLARPGPEEPCWCDSGRRHRDCCQQVTLPGPLPAHLMWMLSLRRWRGNTLRRALQFPEVPAQALLEAGIITAENGQPGRAQLILEVFFKCPDWCGMPEQSEPALELLTDLYQERGFNRKKTALLDSAVDHGPPFLRGAALERQCLMYLDSDDLGNARQTFLRALQTLPNAPALAWLEIMLLLHEGHEGEAKERAGFWYRRLSRRDDIEGEQLAFLEELAANPAAALAEQMIHSEEELALPLSDLQEMLGQLGPAPPLSLAVNAEERLEYHFDDIDIAHYEAWQGVFRAMSGDEYELEPGQDVWGHAGDWLDALLRHPGWLASPPILEELAMALTSRMGNLPWMAAPFFTPLHERLSQWLTVIERSGRRFLFAEGNNATLFRLGLALILGLERGSGERARTLAERLLALDGSDPLGLREVLLEQLLRAGHNQEAVRMSEAMAARQAGEEQQWLGLLIGQALALYRLAREEEALEILERVNEVNPYILSLLTRDNPRREPASEDTPLPGSRAEAWQYRVLMREQWISTPGALAWLTRALRTG
;
A
#
# COMPACT_ATOMS: atom_id res chain seq x y z
N MET A 1 28.88 25.13 -14.10
CA MET A 1 29.50 25.91 -13.00
C MET A 1 29.24 25.28 -11.63
N LEU A 2 28.03 25.33 -11.04
CA LEU A 2 27.79 24.70 -9.73
C LEU A 2 27.70 23.16 -9.77
N ALA A 3 26.99 22.58 -10.74
CA ALA A 3 26.90 21.12 -10.89
C ALA A 3 28.25 20.45 -11.17
N GLU A 4 29.02 21.02 -12.12
CA GLU A 4 30.38 20.56 -12.44
C GLU A 4 31.32 20.64 -11.22
N TRP A 5 31.16 21.64 -10.35
CA TRP A 5 31.93 21.73 -9.10
C TRP A 5 31.55 20.63 -8.11
N VAL A 6 30.25 20.31 -7.97
CA VAL A 6 29.78 19.24 -7.09
C VAL A 6 30.37 17.90 -7.50
N ASP A 7 30.33 17.55 -8.79
CA ASP A 7 30.89 16.30 -9.30
C ASP A 7 32.40 16.20 -9.06
N LEU A 8 33.11 17.29 -9.35
CA LEU A 8 34.55 17.41 -9.13
C LEU A 8 34.91 17.28 -7.64
N LEU A 9 34.17 17.97 -6.77
CA LEU A 9 34.36 17.91 -5.32
C LEU A 9 34.08 16.51 -4.78
N LEU A 10 33.01 15.84 -5.22
CA LEU A 10 32.69 14.48 -4.81
C LEU A 10 33.77 13.48 -5.24
N GLY A 11 34.26 13.60 -6.49
CA GLY A 11 35.35 12.78 -7.00
C GLY A 11 36.64 12.96 -6.19
N TYR A 12 37.06 14.22 -5.97
CA TYR A 12 38.24 14.54 -5.18
C TYR A 12 38.08 14.08 -3.73
N ALA A 13 36.96 14.37 -3.06
CA ALA A 13 36.75 14.03 -1.66
C ALA A 13 36.67 12.51 -1.43
N SER A 14 36.10 11.76 -2.39
CA SER A 14 36.10 10.30 -2.37
C SER A 14 37.54 9.75 -2.43
N GLY A 15 38.36 10.23 -3.35
CA GLY A 15 39.77 9.84 -3.45
C GLY A 15 40.61 10.25 -2.23
N ALA A 16 40.38 11.47 -1.73
CA ALA A 16 41.00 11.95 -0.49
C ALA A 16 40.65 11.05 0.69
N LEU A 17 39.38 10.64 0.81
CA LEU A 17 38.95 9.70 1.84
C LEU A 17 39.63 8.34 1.69
N ASP A 18 39.83 7.82 0.47
CA ASP A 18 40.55 6.55 0.27
C ASP A 18 41.97 6.66 0.81
N SER A 19 42.69 7.71 0.40
CA SER A 19 44.06 7.96 0.87
C SER A 19 44.12 8.12 2.39
N ILE A 20 43.20 8.87 3.01
CA ILE A 20 43.16 9.02 4.47
C ILE A 20 42.94 7.68 5.16
N ARG A 21 42.15 6.76 4.60
CA ARG A 21 41.82 5.49 5.25
C ARG A 21 42.94 4.46 5.23
N GLU A 22 43.99 4.66 4.45
CA GLU A 22 45.14 3.76 4.42
C GLU A 22 45.93 3.80 5.73
N ASP A 23 46.14 5.00 6.29
CA ASP A 23 46.99 5.20 7.47
C ASP A 23 46.55 6.31 8.44
N GLU A 24 45.49 7.07 8.10
CA GLU A 24 44.99 8.24 8.85
C GLU A 24 46.09 9.27 9.16
N SER A 25 46.93 9.53 8.17
CA SER A 25 48.08 10.45 8.21
C SER A 25 47.90 11.63 7.26
N TYR A 26 47.94 12.85 7.80
CA TYR A 26 47.84 14.08 7.00
C TYR A 26 48.96 14.21 5.93
N PRO A 27 50.24 13.94 6.22
CA PRO A 27 51.29 13.92 5.20
C PRO A 27 51.00 12.99 4.01
N SER A 28 50.37 11.84 4.26
CA SER A 28 50.01 10.87 3.22
C SER A 28 48.92 11.40 2.29
N LEU A 29 47.86 12.00 2.87
CA LEU A 29 46.85 12.74 2.10
C LEU A 29 47.50 13.85 1.26
N MET A 30 48.48 14.56 1.82
CA MET A 30 49.13 15.67 1.13
C MET A 30 50.02 15.22 -0.03
N HIS A 31 50.64 14.05 0.10
CA HIS A 31 51.34 13.39 -1.00
C HIS A 31 50.35 13.01 -2.10
N TRP A 32 49.26 12.33 -1.75
CA TRP A 32 48.20 11.94 -2.69
C TRP A 32 47.62 13.15 -3.45
N ALA A 33 47.31 14.24 -2.75
CA ALA A 33 46.74 15.44 -3.35
C ALA A 33 47.64 16.05 -4.44
N ARG A 34 48.97 15.94 -4.30
CA ARG A 34 49.94 16.45 -5.28
C ARG A 34 50.08 15.55 -6.49
N HIS A 35 50.10 14.24 -6.28
CA HIS A 35 50.38 13.26 -7.32
C HIS A 35 49.15 12.81 -8.10
N GLU A 36 48.03 12.61 -7.40
CA GLU A 36 46.81 12.04 -7.97
C GLU A 36 45.63 13.02 -7.88
N GLY A 37 45.50 13.72 -6.74
CA GLY A 37 44.38 14.63 -6.51
C GLY A 37 44.29 15.79 -7.51
N SER A 38 45.43 16.27 -8.04
CA SER A 38 45.46 17.32 -9.07
C SER A 38 44.72 16.93 -10.34
N ALA A 39 44.76 15.66 -10.75
CA ALA A 39 44.04 15.18 -11.93
C ALA A 39 42.51 15.23 -11.73
N LEU A 40 42.04 15.00 -10.50
CA LEU A 40 40.62 15.02 -10.14
C LEU A 40 40.03 16.42 -10.08
N VAL A 41 40.87 17.47 -10.05
CA VAL A 41 40.46 18.88 -10.08
C VAL A 41 40.87 19.58 -11.39
N GLY A 42 40.90 18.84 -12.50
CA GLY A 42 41.20 19.41 -13.82
C GLY A 42 42.67 19.77 -14.05
N GLY A 43 43.59 19.17 -13.30
CA GLY A 43 45.03 19.45 -13.36
C GLY A 43 45.49 20.63 -12.49
N ASP A 44 44.59 21.27 -11.74
CA ASP A 44 44.94 22.39 -10.87
C ASP A 44 45.55 21.91 -9.55
N LEU A 45 46.89 21.88 -9.52
CA LEU A 45 47.64 21.51 -8.33
C LEU A 45 47.38 22.45 -7.14
N ALA A 46 47.19 23.76 -7.38
CA ALA A 46 46.99 24.73 -6.30
C ALA A 46 45.63 24.49 -5.63
N LEU A 47 44.59 24.20 -6.43
CA LEU A 47 43.28 23.82 -5.93
C LEU A 47 43.33 22.51 -5.14
N ALA A 48 43.98 21.46 -5.67
CA ALA A 48 44.14 20.20 -4.94
C ALA A 48 44.84 20.38 -3.59
N GLN A 49 45.92 21.17 -3.55
CA GLN A 49 46.67 21.41 -2.32
C GLN A 49 45.88 22.25 -1.30
N ALA A 50 45.05 23.18 -1.74
CA ALA A 50 44.20 24.00 -0.86
C ALA A 50 42.98 23.23 -0.34
N LEU A 51 42.47 22.26 -1.10
CA LEU A 51 41.27 21.50 -0.77
C LEU A 51 41.53 20.41 0.30
N ALA A 52 42.66 19.71 0.21
CA ALA A 52 42.99 18.61 1.12
C ALA A 52 42.94 18.96 2.63
N PRO A 53 43.55 20.06 3.13
CA PRO A 53 43.45 20.44 4.54
C PRO A 53 42.02 20.71 5.01
N GLU A 54 41.18 21.31 4.15
CA GLU A 54 39.78 21.60 4.47
C GLU A 54 38.96 20.31 4.64
N LEU A 55 39.21 19.29 3.79
CA LEU A 55 38.58 17.98 3.92
C LEU A 55 39.14 17.19 5.11
N TRP A 56 40.44 17.25 5.36
CA TRP A 56 41.07 16.62 6.53
C TRP A 56 40.39 17.06 7.83
N ASN A 57 40.18 18.37 7.99
CA ASN A 57 39.56 18.96 9.19
C ASN A 57 38.12 18.47 9.46
N GLN A 58 37.43 17.98 8.43
CA GLN A 58 36.07 17.44 8.52
C GLN A 58 36.04 15.91 8.67
N THR A 59 37.18 15.23 8.47
CA THR A 59 37.20 13.77 8.34
C THR A 59 37.12 13.09 9.72
N PRO A 60 36.13 12.22 9.95
CA PRO A 60 36.08 11.43 11.19
C PRO A 60 37.16 10.34 11.17
N LEU A 61 38.09 10.31 12.12
CA LEU A 61 39.21 9.38 12.13
C LEU A 61 38.91 8.13 12.97
N LEU A 62 39.15 6.93 12.44
CA LEU A 62 38.92 5.68 13.16
C LEU A 62 39.84 5.54 14.38
N ARG A 63 41.08 6.03 14.29
CA ARG A 63 42.05 6.00 15.40
C ARG A 63 41.65 6.92 16.56
N GLU A 64 40.89 7.97 16.28
CA GLU A 64 40.38 8.93 17.27
C GLU A 64 38.90 8.69 17.60
N ASP A 65 38.42 7.45 17.47
CA ASP A 65 37.02 7.08 17.75
C ASP A 65 36.00 8.00 17.07
N PHE A 66 36.25 8.29 15.79
CA PHE A 66 35.47 9.14 14.88
C PHE A 66 35.55 10.65 15.12
N ALA A 67 36.32 11.12 16.11
CA ALA A 67 36.64 12.53 16.22
C ALA A 67 37.48 13.00 15.02
N SER A 68 37.36 14.28 14.66
CA SER A 68 38.27 14.91 13.70
C SER A 68 39.49 15.46 14.43
N GLU A 69 40.61 15.55 13.70
CA GLU A 69 41.82 16.22 14.17
C GLU A 69 42.08 17.47 13.33
N PRO A 70 41.37 18.58 13.60
CA PRO A 70 41.46 19.78 12.78
C PRO A 70 42.83 20.44 12.92
N LEU A 71 43.43 20.77 11.78
CA LEU A 71 44.64 21.57 11.69
C LEU A 71 44.33 23.03 12.03
N ALA A 72 45.23 23.66 12.77
CA ALA A 72 45.16 25.10 13.00
C ALA A 72 45.32 25.86 11.68
N ARG A 73 44.36 26.74 11.36
CA ARG A 73 44.41 27.52 10.12
C ARG A 73 45.54 28.56 10.22
N PRO A 74 46.55 28.53 9.33
CA PRO A 74 47.73 29.38 9.48
C PRO A 74 47.41 30.85 9.22
N GLY A 75 48.05 31.74 9.98
CA GLY A 75 48.07 33.18 9.73
C GLY A 75 48.78 33.53 8.41
N PRO A 76 48.60 34.75 7.86
CA PRO A 76 49.13 35.11 6.54
C PRO A 76 50.65 34.93 6.37
N GLU A 77 51.44 35.20 7.42
CA GLU A 77 52.92 35.08 7.40
C GLU A 77 53.44 33.70 7.83
N GLU A 78 52.56 32.81 8.29
CA GLU A 78 52.94 31.48 8.78
C GLU A 78 53.16 30.52 7.60
N PRO A 79 53.93 29.43 7.80
CA PRO A 79 54.05 28.37 6.80
C PRO A 79 52.68 27.83 6.40
N CYS A 80 52.49 27.62 5.10
CA CYS A 80 51.24 27.08 4.57
C CYS A 80 51.03 25.63 5.04
N TRP A 81 49.82 25.31 5.49
CA TRP A 81 49.45 23.98 5.98
C TRP A 81 49.57 22.86 4.93
N CYS A 82 49.58 23.18 3.63
CA CYS A 82 49.75 22.19 2.55
C CYS A 82 51.20 21.69 2.40
N ASP A 83 52.10 22.09 3.30
CA ASP A 83 53.52 21.71 3.36
C ASP A 83 54.32 22.08 2.10
N SER A 84 53.97 23.20 1.46
CA SER A 84 54.67 23.72 0.27
C SER A 84 55.96 24.48 0.60
N GLY A 85 56.23 24.73 1.88
CA GLY A 85 57.32 25.60 2.36
C GLY A 85 57.12 27.09 2.10
N ARG A 86 56.00 27.50 1.48
CA ARG A 86 55.66 28.92 1.24
C ARG A 86 54.86 29.51 2.41
N ARG A 87 54.83 30.84 2.51
CA ARG A 87 53.90 31.55 3.41
C ARG A 87 52.46 31.32 2.96
N HIS A 88 51.53 31.23 3.91
CA HIS A 88 50.12 30.95 3.62
C HIS A 88 49.51 31.96 2.62
N ARG A 89 49.80 33.26 2.81
CA ARG A 89 49.36 34.35 1.91
C ARG A 89 49.85 34.23 0.47
N ASP A 90 50.95 33.52 0.25
CA ASP A 90 51.60 33.35 -1.06
C ASP A 90 51.31 31.94 -1.65
N CYS A 91 50.39 31.19 -1.02
CA CYS A 91 50.06 29.80 -1.36
C CYS A 91 48.53 29.56 -1.26
N CYS A 92 48.06 28.65 -0.40
CA CYS A 92 46.65 28.25 -0.36
C CYS A 92 45.68 29.41 -0.08
N GLN A 93 46.11 30.50 0.56
CA GLN A 93 45.24 31.66 0.78
C GLN A 93 44.85 32.38 -0.52
N GLN A 94 45.65 32.27 -1.59
CA GLN A 94 45.33 32.86 -2.90
C GLN A 94 44.34 32.02 -3.70
N VAL A 95 44.10 30.77 -3.29
CA VAL A 95 43.21 29.86 -3.99
C VAL A 95 41.77 30.18 -3.59
N THR A 96 40.95 30.55 -4.57
CA THR A 96 39.51 30.73 -4.37
C THR A 96 38.81 29.44 -4.76
N LEU A 97 38.10 28.84 -3.81
CA LEU A 97 37.34 27.62 -4.06
C LEU A 97 36.13 27.96 -4.96
N PRO A 98 35.84 27.16 -6.00
CA PRO A 98 34.74 27.43 -6.93
C PRO A 98 33.35 27.47 -6.28
N GLY A 99 33.19 26.85 -5.10
CA GLY A 99 31.96 26.85 -4.33
C GLY A 99 32.19 26.47 -2.86
N PRO A 100 31.12 26.49 -2.04
CA PRO A 100 31.21 26.10 -0.63
C PRO A 100 31.54 24.61 -0.48
N LEU A 101 32.18 24.26 0.64
CA LEU A 101 32.38 22.88 1.06
C LEU A 101 31.35 22.54 2.14
N PRO A 102 30.49 21.54 1.93
CA PRO A 102 29.56 21.09 2.96
C PRO A 102 30.33 20.48 4.13
N ALA A 103 30.11 20.98 5.35
CA ALA A 103 30.85 20.55 6.54
C ALA A 103 30.63 19.07 6.92
N HIS A 104 29.57 18.46 6.40
CA HIS A 104 29.19 17.06 6.64
C HIS A 104 29.68 16.10 5.55
N LEU A 105 30.34 16.60 4.49
CA LEU A 105 30.74 15.84 3.31
C LEU A 105 31.56 14.59 3.67
N MET A 106 32.61 14.76 4.47
CA MET A 106 33.51 13.65 4.82
C MET A 106 32.86 12.64 5.75
N TRP A 107 31.90 13.06 6.58
CA TRP A 107 31.05 12.16 7.36
C TRP A 107 30.13 11.34 6.47
N MET A 108 29.43 11.98 5.53
CA MET A 108 28.55 11.31 4.57
C MET A 108 29.30 10.25 3.76
N LEU A 109 30.48 10.61 3.20
CA LEU A 109 31.32 9.69 2.44
C LEU A 109 31.84 8.53 3.31
N SER A 110 32.18 8.79 4.57
CA SER A 110 32.63 7.76 5.51
C SER A 110 31.53 6.76 5.86
N LEU A 111 30.31 7.24 6.14
CA LEU A 111 29.14 6.39 6.40
C LEU A 111 28.80 5.47 5.23
N ARG A 112 28.92 5.97 3.99
CA ARG A 112 28.74 5.17 2.76
C ARG A 112 29.75 4.03 2.63
N ARG A 113 30.95 4.19 3.17
CA ARG A 113 32.03 3.17 3.09
C ARG A 113 32.05 2.18 4.23
N TRP A 114 31.80 2.62 5.47
CA TRP A 114 31.91 1.74 6.62
C TRP A 114 30.86 0.62 6.62
N ARG A 115 31.28 -0.57 7.05
CA ARG A 115 30.44 -1.77 7.14
C ARG A 115 30.59 -2.44 8.50
N GLY A 116 29.67 -3.35 8.82
CA GLY A 116 29.75 -4.20 10.01
C GLY A 116 29.85 -3.40 11.32
N ASN A 117 30.79 -3.79 12.19
CA ASN A 117 30.96 -3.18 13.50
C ASN A 117 31.39 -1.71 13.44
N THR A 118 32.20 -1.33 12.44
CA THR A 118 32.67 0.06 12.30
C THR A 118 31.49 1.01 12.06
N LEU A 119 30.58 0.64 11.14
CA LEU A 119 29.37 1.42 10.89
C LEU A 119 28.50 1.53 12.15
N ARG A 120 28.28 0.42 12.87
CA ARG A 120 27.48 0.43 14.10
C ARG A 120 28.06 1.34 15.17
N ARG A 121 29.39 1.33 15.34
CA ARG A 121 30.08 2.22 16.28
C ARG A 121 29.96 3.68 15.85
N ALA A 122 30.15 3.98 14.55
CA ALA A 122 30.02 5.33 14.01
C ALA A 122 28.60 5.88 14.23
N LEU A 123 27.57 5.08 13.97
CA LEU A 123 26.16 5.46 14.17
C LEU A 123 25.78 5.70 15.64
N GLN A 124 26.60 5.25 16.60
CA GLN A 124 26.41 5.52 18.02
C GLN A 124 27.18 6.76 18.49
N PHE A 125 27.98 7.38 17.60
CA PHE A 125 28.73 8.57 17.93
C PHE A 125 27.78 9.77 18.07
N PRO A 126 27.82 10.55 19.18
CA PRO A 126 26.83 11.60 19.43
C PRO A 126 26.86 12.77 18.45
N GLU A 127 28.00 13.05 17.81
CA GLU A 127 28.20 14.23 16.97
C GLU A 127 28.11 13.93 15.47
N VAL A 128 27.51 12.80 15.08
CA VAL A 128 27.29 12.52 13.65
C VAL A 128 26.35 13.59 13.07
N PRO A 129 26.74 14.33 12.03
CA PRO A 129 25.89 15.37 11.45
C PRO A 129 24.59 14.79 10.88
N ALA A 130 23.44 15.38 11.22
CA ALA A 130 22.14 14.94 10.73
C ALA A 130 22.05 14.91 9.19
N GLN A 131 22.61 15.94 8.53
CA GLN A 131 22.69 16.00 7.08
C GLN A 131 23.52 14.85 6.47
N ALA A 132 24.59 14.41 7.15
CA ALA A 132 25.38 13.26 6.69
C ALA A 132 24.59 11.94 6.79
N LEU A 133 23.82 11.75 7.86
CA LEU A 133 22.94 10.58 7.99
C LEU A 133 21.85 10.56 6.91
N LEU A 134 21.22 11.71 6.67
CA LEU A 134 20.20 11.88 5.65
C LEU A 134 20.72 11.49 4.26
N GLU A 135 21.78 12.17 3.80
CA GLU A 135 22.35 11.94 2.47
C GLU A 135 22.95 10.54 2.33
N ALA A 136 23.70 10.06 3.34
CA ALA A 136 24.26 8.71 3.28
C ALA A 136 23.17 7.65 3.26
N GLY A 137 22.06 7.84 3.99
CA GLY A 137 20.92 6.94 4.03
C GLY A 137 20.23 6.82 2.68
N ILE A 138 19.85 7.96 2.08
CA ILE A 138 19.19 8.03 0.76
C ILE A 138 20.08 7.38 -0.32
N ILE A 139 21.32 7.85 -0.45
CA ILE A 139 22.26 7.33 -1.45
C ILE A 139 22.50 5.83 -1.26
N THR A 140 22.54 5.34 -0.01
CA THR A 140 22.74 3.90 0.25
C THR A 140 21.55 3.07 -0.21
N ALA A 141 20.32 3.59 -0.11
CA ALA A 141 19.14 2.89 -0.61
C ALA A 141 19.11 2.86 -2.13
N GLU A 142 19.35 4.00 -2.79
CA GLU A 142 19.44 4.10 -4.25
C GLU A 142 20.50 3.15 -4.85
N ASN A 143 21.58 2.90 -4.11
CA ASN A 143 22.62 1.93 -4.49
C ASN A 143 22.26 0.46 -4.18
N GLY A 144 21.00 0.13 -3.89
CA GLY A 144 20.53 -1.24 -3.67
C GLY A 144 21.03 -1.88 -2.36
N GLN A 145 21.29 -1.08 -1.31
CA GLN A 145 21.74 -1.58 -0.01
C GLN A 145 20.70 -1.32 1.10
N PRO A 146 19.49 -1.91 1.00
CA PRO A 146 18.32 -1.56 1.82
C PRO A 146 18.57 -1.75 3.31
N GLY A 147 19.24 -2.84 3.70
CA GLY A 147 19.54 -3.11 5.11
C GLY A 147 20.49 -2.10 5.76
N ARG A 148 21.41 -1.50 4.99
CA ARG A 148 22.31 -0.45 5.49
C ARG A 148 21.60 0.90 5.54
N ALA A 149 20.84 1.23 4.50
CA ALA A 149 20.02 2.44 4.46
C ALA A 149 19.07 2.50 5.66
N GLN A 150 18.37 1.40 5.93
CA GLN A 150 17.49 1.27 7.10
C GLN A 150 18.24 1.60 8.41
N LEU A 151 19.44 1.05 8.62
CA LEU A 151 20.20 1.31 9.85
C LEU A 151 20.61 2.78 10.01
N ILE A 152 20.99 3.44 8.91
CA ILE A 152 21.41 4.85 8.92
C ILE A 152 20.20 5.75 9.17
N LEU A 153 19.11 5.55 8.42
CA LEU A 153 17.88 6.34 8.53
C LEU A 153 17.17 6.12 9.88
N GLU A 154 17.26 4.91 10.46
CA GLU A 154 16.75 4.65 11.82
C GLU A 154 17.44 5.53 12.88
N VAL A 155 18.72 5.83 12.70
CA VAL A 155 19.47 6.70 13.62
C VAL A 155 19.09 8.15 13.38
N PHE A 156 18.94 8.54 12.12
CA PHE A 156 18.48 9.89 11.74
C PHE A 156 17.13 10.25 12.40
N PHE A 157 16.12 9.39 12.30
CA PHE A 157 14.79 9.64 12.90
C PHE A 157 14.70 9.36 14.40
N LYS A 158 15.74 8.82 15.03
CA LYS A 158 15.85 8.73 16.50
C LYS A 158 16.42 10.01 17.13
N CYS A 159 16.75 11.02 16.32
CA CYS A 159 17.21 12.31 16.82
C CYS A 159 16.15 12.94 17.75
N PRO A 160 16.54 13.46 18.94
CA PRO A 160 15.61 14.15 19.83
C PRO A 160 15.15 15.51 19.29
N ASP A 161 15.93 16.15 18.41
CA ASP A 161 15.59 17.45 17.82
C ASP A 161 15.00 17.29 16.41
N TRP A 162 13.68 17.12 16.37
CA TRP A 162 12.92 17.09 15.11
C TRP A 162 12.80 18.47 14.46
N CYS A 163 12.90 19.56 15.24
CA CYS A 163 12.74 20.93 14.73
C CYS A 163 13.95 21.39 13.92
N GLY A 164 15.16 20.91 14.26
CA GLY A 164 16.40 21.17 13.53
C GLY A 164 16.67 20.23 12.35
N MET A 165 15.71 19.38 11.98
CA MET A 165 15.90 18.45 10.86
C MET A 165 16.05 19.20 9.52
N PRO A 166 16.88 18.70 8.59
CA PRO A 166 16.98 19.27 7.25
C PRO A 166 15.63 19.32 6.54
N GLU A 167 15.41 20.33 5.69
CA GLU A 167 14.16 20.45 4.92
C GLU A 167 13.94 19.25 3.97
N GLN A 168 15.03 18.61 3.52
CA GLN A 168 15.01 17.46 2.62
C GLN A 168 14.77 16.12 3.34
N SER A 169 14.24 16.15 4.56
CA SER A 169 13.99 14.94 5.36
C SER A 169 12.79 14.12 4.89
N GLU A 170 11.87 14.72 4.12
CA GLU A 170 10.65 14.07 3.66
C GLU A 170 10.93 12.82 2.79
N PRO A 171 11.77 12.89 1.74
CA PRO A 171 12.15 11.69 0.97
C PRO A 171 12.74 10.56 1.82
N ALA A 172 13.48 10.89 2.89
CA ALA A 172 14.02 9.88 3.79
C ALA A 172 12.96 9.22 4.67
N LEU A 173 11.91 9.95 5.05
CA LEU A 173 10.77 9.40 5.78
C LEU A 173 10.02 8.39 4.90
N GLU A 174 9.77 8.76 3.64
CA GLU A 174 9.14 7.91 2.64
C GLU A 174 9.95 6.64 2.41
N LEU A 175 11.24 6.80 2.11
CA LEU A 175 12.15 5.70 1.86
C LEU A 175 12.24 4.72 3.05
N LEU A 176 12.34 5.22 4.29
CA LEU A 176 12.38 4.35 5.47
C LEU A 176 11.04 3.62 5.69
N THR A 177 9.93 4.28 5.39
CA THR A 177 8.58 3.70 5.44
C THR A 177 8.45 2.56 4.44
N ASP A 178 8.97 2.73 3.22
CA ASP A 178 8.94 1.73 2.16
C ASP A 178 9.88 0.54 2.49
N LEU A 179 11.09 0.82 2.97
CA LEU A 179 12.01 -0.21 3.49
C LEU A 179 11.41 -1.04 4.64
N TYR A 180 10.59 -0.43 5.49
CA TYR A 180 9.87 -1.17 6.52
C TYR A 180 8.75 -2.03 5.94
N GLN A 181 8.02 -1.53 4.95
CA GLN A 181 6.95 -2.27 4.27
C GLN A 181 7.50 -3.53 3.59
N GLU A 182 8.52 -3.37 2.74
CA GLU A 182 9.18 -4.47 2.00
C GLU A 182 9.70 -5.58 2.90
N ARG A 183 10.09 -5.24 4.14
CA ARG A 183 10.68 -6.16 5.12
C ARG A 183 9.68 -6.64 6.17
N GLY A 184 8.40 -6.26 6.08
CA GLY A 184 7.34 -6.65 7.01
C GLY A 184 7.46 -6.03 8.42
N PHE A 185 8.18 -4.91 8.57
CA PHE A 185 8.38 -4.23 9.85
C PHE A 185 7.25 -3.24 10.19
N ASN A 186 6.00 -3.70 10.14
CA ASN A 186 4.79 -2.87 10.30
C ASN A 186 4.77 -2.06 11.60
N ARG A 187 5.22 -2.65 12.72
CA ARG A 187 5.26 -1.93 14.02
C ARG A 187 6.24 -0.76 14.01
N LYS A 188 7.39 -0.92 13.35
CA LYS A 188 8.38 0.16 13.25
C LYS A 188 7.88 1.27 12.32
N LYS A 189 7.23 0.89 11.21
CA LYS A 189 6.55 1.81 10.28
C LYS A 189 5.55 2.70 11.01
N THR A 190 4.62 2.10 11.76
CA THR A 190 3.63 2.86 12.55
C THR A 190 4.30 3.79 13.56
N ALA A 191 5.29 3.30 14.32
CA ALA A 191 5.98 4.11 15.33
C ALA A 191 6.77 5.30 14.73
N LEU A 192 7.36 5.13 13.54
CA LEU A 192 8.03 6.20 12.81
C LEU A 192 7.04 7.29 12.39
N LEU A 193 5.92 6.89 11.78
CA LEU A 193 4.88 7.82 11.34
C LEU A 193 4.27 8.56 12.54
N ASP A 194 3.94 7.86 13.62
CA ASP A 194 3.42 8.48 14.85
C ASP A 194 4.42 9.50 15.42
N SER A 195 5.71 9.17 15.45
CA SER A 195 6.76 10.10 15.92
C SER A 195 6.85 11.35 15.04
N ALA A 196 6.77 11.20 13.72
CA ALA A 196 6.77 12.32 12.78
C ALA A 196 5.51 13.19 12.93
N VAL A 197 4.37 12.57 13.22
CA VAL A 197 3.12 13.29 13.47
C VAL A 197 3.19 14.12 14.76
N ASP A 198 3.68 13.51 15.84
CA ASP A 198 3.69 14.11 17.17
C ASP A 198 4.80 15.16 17.36
N HIS A 199 5.96 14.94 16.74
CA HIS A 199 7.16 15.74 17.00
C HIS A 199 7.71 16.47 15.77
N GLY A 200 7.32 16.05 14.57
CA GLY A 200 7.86 16.58 13.33
C GLY A 200 7.44 18.04 13.04
N PRO A 201 8.24 18.76 12.23
CA PRO A 201 7.84 20.03 11.62
C PRO A 201 6.62 19.84 10.70
N PRO A 202 5.91 20.92 10.32
CA PRO A 202 4.66 20.82 9.55
C PRO A 202 4.75 20.00 8.26
N PHE A 203 5.85 20.08 7.51
CA PHE A 203 6.02 19.32 6.26
C PHE A 203 6.13 17.81 6.52
N LEU A 204 6.99 17.38 7.47
CA LEU A 204 7.09 15.97 7.87
C LEU A 204 5.80 15.44 8.50
N ARG A 205 5.12 16.25 9.31
CA ARG A 205 3.82 15.88 9.87
C ARG A 205 2.80 15.66 8.75
N GLY A 206 2.77 16.54 7.76
CA GLY A 206 1.92 16.40 6.58
C GLY A 206 2.20 15.09 5.83
N ALA A 207 3.45 14.88 5.42
CA ALA A 207 3.87 13.65 4.73
C ALA A 207 3.53 12.38 5.54
N ALA A 208 3.75 12.39 6.86
CA ALA A 208 3.40 11.27 7.72
C ALA A 208 1.89 11.01 7.77
N LEU A 209 1.07 12.07 7.87
CA LEU A 209 -0.39 11.94 7.85
C LEU A 209 -0.91 11.45 6.49
N GLU A 210 -0.33 11.90 5.39
CA GLU A 210 -0.66 11.43 4.04
C GLU A 210 -0.40 9.92 3.92
N ARG A 211 0.77 9.45 4.36
CA ARG A 211 1.11 8.02 4.39
C ARG A 211 0.22 7.22 5.33
N GLN A 212 -0.11 7.74 6.51
CA GLN A 212 -1.08 7.08 7.41
C GLN A 212 -2.47 6.99 6.79
N CYS A 213 -2.91 8.02 6.06
CA CYS A 213 -4.19 8.02 5.37
C CYS A 213 -4.24 6.91 4.32
N LEU A 214 -3.21 6.78 3.49
CA LEU A 214 -3.07 5.70 2.51
C LEU A 214 -3.09 4.32 3.18
N MET A 215 -2.34 4.12 4.26
CA MET A 215 -2.34 2.87 4.99
C MET A 215 -3.73 2.48 5.51
N TYR A 216 -4.52 3.46 5.97
CA TYR A 216 -5.89 3.20 6.41
C TYR A 216 -6.83 2.92 5.23
N LEU A 217 -6.62 3.55 4.08
CA LEU A 217 -7.36 3.21 2.85
C LEU A 217 -7.03 1.77 2.41
N ASP A 218 -5.76 1.37 2.40
CA ASP A 218 -5.33 0.02 2.01
C ASP A 218 -5.89 -1.06 2.95
N SER A 219 -5.98 -0.76 4.25
CA SER A 219 -6.57 -1.65 5.25
C SER A 219 -8.09 -1.51 5.40
N ASP A 220 -8.72 -0.70 4.55
CA ASP A 220 -10.15 -0.43 4.55
C ASP A 220 -10.72 0.16 5.86
N ASP A 221 -9.90 0.87 6.63
CA ASP A 221 -10.30 1.56 7.85
C ASP A 221 -10.70 3.02 7.52
N LEU A 222 -11.82 3.17 6.83
CA LEU A 222 -12.30 4.46 6.30
C LEU A 222 -12.50 5.52 7.40
N GLY A 223 -12.94 5.08 8.58
CA GLY A 223 -13.10 5.95 9.74
C GLY A 223 -11.79 6.62 10.17
N ASN A 224 -10.71 5.84 10.30
CA ASN A 224 -9.39 6.39 10.62
C ASN A 224 -8.77 7.13 9.44
N ALA A 225 -9.00 6.68 8.20
CA ALA A 225 -8.56 7.40 7.00
C ALA A 225 -9.13 8.82 6.97
N ARG A 226 -10.44 8.98 7.19
CA ARG A 226 -11.11 10.29 7.23
C ARG A 226 -10.58 11.20 8.34
N GLN A 227 -10.40 10.67 9.56
CA GLN A 227 -9.85 11.45 10.67
C GLN A 227 -8.42 11.92 10.37
N THR A 228 -7.61 11.04 9.78
CA THR A 228 -6.23 11.33 9.41
C THR A 228 -6.16 12.36 8.29
N PHE A 229 -7.01 12.23 7.26
CA PHE A 229 -7.14 13.22 6.19
C PHE A 229 -7.50 14.61 6.72
N LEU A 230 -8.46 14.72 7.66
CA LEU A 230 -8.81 16.02 8.26
C LEU A 230 -7.64 16.65 9.02
N ARG A 231 -6.82 15.85 9.71
CA ARG A 231 -5.59 16.33 10.36
C ARG A 231 -4.55 16.77 9.34
N ALA A 232 -4.43 16.05 8.21
CA ALA A 232 -3.52 16.41 7.13
C ALA A 232 -3.93 17.76 6.51
N LEU A 233 -5.23 17.93 6.23
CA LEU A 233 -5.81 19.18 5.72
C LEU A 233 -5.61 20.36 6.67
N GLN A 234 -5.69 20.15 7.98
CA GLN A 234 -5.39 21.19 8.97
C GLN A 234 -3.91 21.55 9.02
N THR A 235 -3.03 20.59 8.77
CA THR A 235 -1.57 20.76 8.84
C THR A 235 -1.03 21.45 7.58
N LEU A 236 -1.43 20.99 6.40
CA LEU A 236 -0.98 21.49 5.10
C LEU A 236 -2.18 21.73 4.15
N PRO A 237 -3.02 22.75 4.38
CA PRO A 237 -4.30 22.95 3.67
C PRO A 237 -4.20 23.17 2.15
N ASN A 238 -2.99 23.32 1.64
CA ASN A 238 -2.68 23.60 0.25
C ASN A 238 -1.75 22.53 -0.37
N ALA A 239 -1.49 21.41 0.29
CA ALA A 239 -0.69 20.35 -0.31
C ALA A 239 -1.45 19.75 -1.52
N PRO A 240 -0.85 19.66 -2.72
CA PRO A 240 -1.49 19.04 -3.88
C PRO A 240 -1.91 17.59 -3.62
N ALA A 241 -1.15 16.87 -2.79
CA ALA A 241 -1.43 15.48 -2.46
C ALA A 241 -2.81 15.27 -1.80
N LEU A 242 -3.28 16.26 -1.05
CA LEU A 242 -4.61 16.21 -0.43
C LEU A 242 -5.75 16.16 -1.44
N ALA A 243 -5.54 16.65 -2.66
CA ALA A 243 -6.57 16.61 -3.69
C ALA A 243 -6.95 15.16 -4.00
N TRP A 244 -5.98 14.34 -4.40
CA TRP A 244 -6.25 12.96 -4.77
C TRP A 244 -6.55 12.06 -3.56
N LEU A 245 -5.98 12.33 -2.38
CA LEU A 245 -6.35 11.63 -1.15
C LEU A 245 -7.82 11.83 -0.77
N GLU A 246 -8.34 13.06 -0.88
CA GLU A 246 -9.76 13.32 -0.62
C GLU A 246 -10.65 12.55 -1.61
N ILE A 247 -10.24 12.52 -2.88
CA ILE A 247 -10.99 11.83 -3.93
C ILE A 247 -10.98 10.32 -3.70
N MET A 248 -9.82 9.73 -3.40
CA MET A 248 -9.72 8.31 -3.05
C MET A 248 -10.63 7.98 -1.88
N LEU A 249 -10.59 8.78 -0.80
CA LEU A 249 -11.45 8.56 0.37
C LEU A 249 -12.93 8.57 0.00
N LEU A 250 -13.38 9.60 -0.73
CA LEU A 250 -14.78 9.73 -1.15
C LEU A 250 -15.22 8.57 -2.06
N LEU A 251 -14.35 8.09 -2.94
CA LEU A 251 -14.65 6.92 -3.79
C LEU A 251 -14.73 5.63 -2.98
N HIS A 252 -13.85 5.42 -1.99
CA HIS A 252 -13.94 4.26 -1.09
C HIS A 252 -15.23 4.26 -0.26
N GLU A 253 -15.76 5.43 0.06
CA GLU A 253 -17.03 5.61 0.76
C GLU A 253 -18.26 5.54 -0.18
N GLY A 254 -18.06 5.40 -1.49
CA GLY A 254 -19.13 5.32 -2.48
C GLY A 254 -19.76 6.68 -2.84
N HIS A 255 -19.09 7.79 -2.53
CA HIS A 255 -19.54 9.16 -2.79
C HIS A 255 -19.01 9.72 -4.12
N GLU A 256 -19.23 9.02 -5.24
CA GLU A 256 -18.69 9.39 -6.56
C GLU A 256 -19.05 10.81 -7.02
N GLY A 257 -20.30 11.23 -6.77
CA GLY A 257 -20.75 12.58 -7.13
C GLY A 257 -19.99 13.68 -6.37
N GLU A 258 -19.83 13.49 -5.06
CA GLU A 258 -19.06 14.41 -4.22
C GLU A 258 -17.58 14.40 -4.61
N ALA A 259 -17.01 13.22 -4.89
CA ALA A 259 -15.63 13.09 -5.38
C ALA A 259 -15.40 13.96 -6.63
N LYS A 260 -16.32 13.93 -7.62
CA LYS A 260 -16.21 14.77 -8.82
C LYS A 260 -16.29 16.26 -8.51
N GLU A 261 -17.20 16.68 -7.63
CA GLU A 261 -17.33 18.08 -7.23
C GLU A 261 -16.08 18.59 -6.49
N ARG A 262 -15.55 17.79 -5.57
CA ARG A 262 -14.34 18.10 -4.80
C ARG A 262 -13.10 18.12 -5.69
N ALA A 263 -13.00 17.23 -6.68
CA ALA A 263 -11.89 17.23 -7.64
C ALA A 263 -11.87 18.52 -8.46
N GLY A 264 -13.04 18.93 -8.98
CA GLY A 264 -13.18 20.21 -9.68
C GLY A 264 -12.94 21.45 -8.80
N PHE A 265 -13.19 21.36 -7.49
CA PHE A 265 -12.79 22.40 -6.54
C PHE A 265 -11.26 22.48 -6.41
N TRP A 266 -10.59 21.34 -6.20
CA TRP A 266 -9.13 21.29 -6.04
C TRP A 266 -8.41 21.78 -7.28
N TYR A 267 -8.79 21.28 -8.46
CA TYR A 267 -8.21 21.72 -9.73
C TYR A 267 -8.28 23.25 -9.89
N ARG A 268 -9.46 23.87 -9.68
CA ARG A 268 -9.62 25.34 -9.77
C ARG A 268 -8.79 26.11 -8.75
N ARG A 269 -8.57 25.53 -7.57
CA ARG A 269 -7.78 26.16 -6.50
C ARG A 269 -6.29 26.07 -6.77
N LEU A 270 -5.83 24.91 -7.24
CA LEU A 270 -4.42 24.58 -7.46
C LEU A 270 -3.91 25.13 -8.79
N SER A 271 -4.71 25.16 -9.86
CA SER A 271 -4.32 25.68 -11.18
C SER A 271 -3.96 27.17 -11.22
N ARG A 272 -4.25 27.92 -10.15
CA ARG A 272 -3.89 29.34 -10.02
C ARG A 272 -2.52 29.56 -9.39
N ARG A 273 -1.81 28.49 -9.06
CA ARG A 273 -0.52 28.54 -8.41
C ARG A 273 0.58 28.28 -9.43
N ASP A 274 1.68 29.01 -9.30
CA ASP A 274 2.84 28.91 -10.19
C ASP A 274 3.87 27.86 -9.73
N ASP A 275 3.68 27.27 -8.54
CA ASP A 275 4.59 26.28 -7.94
C ASP A 275 4.20 24.82 -8.20
N ILE A 276 3.17 24.57 -9.02
CA ILE A 276 2.72 23.23 -9.37
C ILE A 276 3.27 22.84 -10.73
N GLU A 277 3.88 21.67 -10.80
CA GLU A 277 4.45 21.13 -12.03
C GLU A 277 3.38 20.83 -13.09
N GLY A 278 3.75 20.91 -14.37
CA GLY A 278 2.83 20.73 -15.48
C GLY A 278 2.16 19.36 -15.52
N GLU A 279 2.91 18.30 -15.23
CA GLU A 279 2.38 16.93 -15.15
C GLU A 279 1.39 16.76 -14.00
N GLN A 280 1.70 17.32 -12.83
CA GLN A 280 0.78 17.31 -11.68
C GLN A 280 -0.50 18.11 -11.96
N LEU A 281 -0.43 19.23 -12.69
CA LEU A 281 -1.61 19.97 -13.13
C LEU A 281 -2.46 19.19 -14.14
N ALA A 282 -1.83 18.48 -15.08
CA ALA A 282 -2.54 17.63 -16.05
C ALA A 282 -3.29 16.50 -15.34
N PHE A 283 -2.64 15.83 -14.37
CA PHE A 283 -3.30 14.81 -13.55
C PHE A 283 -4.49 15.38 -12.77
N LEU A 284 -4.36 16.58 -12.16
CA LEU A 284 -5.49 17.22 -11.46
C LEU A 284 -6.65 17.59 -12.40
N GLU A 285 -6.38 17.89 -13.66
CA GLU A 285 -7.40 18.13 -14.68
C GLU A 285 -8.16 16.84 -15.03
N GLU A 286 -7.43 15.76 -15.26
CA GLU A 286 -8.00 14.43 -15.51
C GLU A 286 -8.83 13.94 -14.32
N LEU A 287 -8.30 14.09 -13.10
CA LEU A 287 -8.99 13.78 -11.85
C LEU A 287 -10.29 14.57 -11.71
N ALA A 288 -10.31 15.84 -12.13
CA ALA A 288 -11.52 16.66 -12.12
C ALA A 288 -12.55 16.25 -13.19
N ALA A 289 -12.10 15.74 -14.34
CA ALA A 289 -12.96 15.29 -15.43
C ALA A 289 -13.61 13.93 -15.10
N ASN A 290 -12.81 12.96 -14.71
CA ASN A 290 -13.22 11.60 -14.36
C ASN A 290 -12.33 11.03 -13.23
N PRO A 291 -12.74 11.22 -11.96
CA PRO A 291 -11.97 10.79 -10.80
C PRO A 291 -11.56 9.31 -10.82
N ALA A 292 -12.51 8.42 -11.12
CA ALA A 292 -12.25 6.99 -11.12
C ALA A 292 -11.29 6.58 -12.25
N ALA A 293 -11.52 7.07 -13.47
CA ALA A 293 -10.62 6.73 -14.59
C ALA A 293 -9.19 7.27 -14.37
N ALA A 294 -9.04 8.48 -13.84
CA ALA A 294 -7.72 9.05 -13.58
C ALA A 294 -6.94 8.26 -12.52
N LEU A 295 -7.61 7.80 -11.45
CA LEU A 295 -6.98 6.96 -10.42
C LEU A 295 -6.69 5.54 -10.91
N ALA A 296 -7.55 4.98 -11.77
CA ALA A 296 -7.29 3.69 -12.41
C ALA A 296 -6.05 3.76 -13.31
N GLU A 297 -5.93 4.83 -14.11
CA GLU A 297 -4.78 5.06 -14.97
C GLU A 297 -3.47 5.17 -14.17
N GLN A 298 -3.49 5.92 -13.07
CA GLN A 298 -2.35 6.03 -12.14
C GLN A 298 -1.98 4.68 -11.52
N MET A 299 -2.96 3.86 -11.13
CA MET A 299 -2.70 2.53 -10.56
C MET A 299 -2.11 1.58 -11.60
N ILE A 300 -2.55 1.67 -12.86
CA ILE A 300 -1.99 0.86 -13.95
C ILE A 300 -0.54 1.25 -14.21
N HIS A 301 -0.24 2.55 -14.21
CA HIS A 301 1.10 3.07 -14.49
C HIS A 301 2.02 3.17 -13.26
N SER A 302 1.61 2.63 -12.10
CA SER A 302 2.39 2.74 -10.86
C SER A 302 3.66 1.91 -10.90
N GLU A 303 3.66 0.80 -11.63
CA GLU A 303 4.81 -0.10 -11.79
C GLU A 303 5.21 -0.14 -13.27
N GLU A 304 6.41 0.35 -13.59
CA GLU A 304 6.89 0.48 -14.96
C GLU A 304 6.87 -0.86 -15.73
N GLU A 305 7.21 -1.96 -15.05
CA GLU A 305 7.22 -3.31 -15.65
C GLU A 305 5.83 -3.84 -16.00
N LEU A 306 4.78 -3.41 -15.28
CA LEU A 306 3.40 -3.90 -15.46
C LEU A 306 2.49 -2.91 -16.19
N ALA A 307 2.91 -1.66 -16.38
CA ALA A 307 2.07 -0.60 -16.95
C ALA A 307 1.52 -0.98 -18.32
N LEU A 308 2.38 -1.36 -19.26
CA LEU A 308 1.96 -1.74 -20.61
C LEU A 308 1.11 -3.03 -20.62
N PRO A 309 1.53 -4.14 -19.98
CA PRO A 309 0.70 -5.36 -19.91
C PRO A 309 -0.69 -5.15 -19.29
N LEU A 310 -0.81 -4.33 -18.25
CA LEU A 310 -2.09 -4.02 -17.60
C LEU A 310 -2.99 -3.12 -18.47
N SER A 311 -2.41 -2.13 -19.14
CA SER A 311 -3.13 -1.29 -20.10
C SER A 311 -3.69 -2.12 -21.26
N ASP A 312 -2.87 -3.00 -21.83
CA ASP A 312 -3.28 -3.90 -22.92
C ASP A 312 -4.35 -4.89 -22.46
N LEU A 313 -4.26 -5.39 -21.21
CA LEU A 313 -5.30 -6.23 -20.61
C LEU A 313 -6.61 -5.47 -20.46
N GLN A 314 -6.59 -4.22 -19.97
CA GLN A 314 -7.79 -3.39 -19.86
C GLN A 314 -8.45 -3.21 -21.23
N GLU A 315 -7.68 -2.90 -22.28
CA GLU A 315 -8.21 -2.75 -23.63
C GLU A 315 -8.82 -4.07 -24.14
N MET A 316 -8.12 -5.20 -23.94
CA MET A 316 -8.59 -6.52 -24.31
C MET A 316 -9.90 -6.90 -23.60
N LEU A 317 -10.02 -6.61 -22.30
CA LEU A 317 -11.23 -6.85 -21.52
C LEU A 317 -12.38 -5.95 -21.99
N GLY A 318 -12.11 -4.68 -22.32
CA GLY A 318 -13.09 -3.75 -22.85
C GLY A 318 -13.64 -4.13 -24.24
N GLN A 319 -12.94 -4.99 -24.98
CA GLN A 319 -13.32 -5.47 -26.32
C GLN A 319 -13.88 -6.90 -26.33
N LEU A 320 -14.18 -7.46 -25.16
CA LEU A 320 -14.73 -8.82 -25.07
C LEU A 320 -16.05 -8.93 -25.83
N GLY A 321 -16.06 -9.81 -26.84
CA GLY A 321 -17.28 -10.19 -27.56
C GLY A 321 -18.25 -11.03 -26.72
N PRO A 322 -19.36 -11.47 -27.32
CA PRO A 322 -20.35 -12.31 -26.63
C PRO A 322 -19.71 -13.58 -26.07
N ALA A 323 -20.24 -14.03 -24.92
CA ALA A 323 -19.73 -15.18 -24.22
C ALA A 323 -19.84 -16.45 -25.10
N PRO A 324 -18.80 -17.28 -25.16
CA PRO A 324 -18.85 -18.57 -25.85
C PRO A 324 -19.87 -19.50 -25.17
N PRO A 325 -20.43 -20.48 -25.89
CA PRO A 325 -21.35 -21.45 -25.30
C PRO A 325 -20.63 -22.31 -24.24
N LEU A 326 -21.33 -22.63 -23.15
CA LEU A 326 -20.84 -23.58 -22.14
C LEU A 326 -21.13 -25.02 -22.56
N SER A 327 -20.19 -25.91 -22.26
CA SER A 327 -20.34 -27.35 -22.37
C SER A 327 -21.14 -27.91 -21.18
N LEU A 328 -22.47 -27.85 -21.31
CA LEU A 328 -23.42 -28.26 -20.27
C LEU A 328 -23.98 -29.66 -20.55
N ALA A 329 -24.00 -30.50 -19.53
CA ALA A 329 -24.61 -31.83 -19.54
C ALA A 329 -25.65 -31.99 -18.43
N VAL A 330 -26.47 -33.03 -18.53
CA VAL A 330 -27.44 -33.40 -17.50
C VAL A 330 -26.98 -34.69 -16.85
N ASN A 331 -26.80 -34.68 -15.54
CA ASN A 331 -26.34 -35.84 -14.78
C ASN A 331 -27.48 -36.86 -14.53
N ALA A 332 -27.16 -37.96 -13.84
CA ALA A 332 -28.13 -39.03 -13.56
C ALA A 332 -29.32 -38.57 -12.69
N GLU A 333 -29.11 -37.57 -11.84
CA GLU A 333 -30.10 -36.94 -10.96
C GLU A 333 -30.92 -35.84 -11.65
N GLU A 334 -30.86 -35.75 -12.99
CA GLU A 334 -31.50 -34.74 -13.84
C GLU A 334 -31.06 -33.28 -13.59
N ARG A 335 -29.92 -33.09 -12.92
CA ARG A 335 -29.30 -31.79 -12.61
C ARG A 335 -28.37 -31.37 -13.73
N LEU A 336 -28.16 -30.06 -13.85
CA LEU A 336 -27.28 -29.50 -14.86
C LEU A 336 -25.85 -29.39 -14.31
N GLU A 337 -24.87 -29.80 -15.10
CA GLU A 337 -23.45 -29.75 -14.78
C GLU A 337 -22.64 -29.19 -15.95
N TYR A 338 -21.67 -28.33 -15.63
CA TYR A 338 -20.66 -27.83 -16.53
C TYR A 338 -19.49 -28.82 -16.58
N HIS A 339 -19.03 -29.12 -17.79
CA HIS A 339 -17.85 -29.95 -18.07
C HIS A 339 -16.84 -29.16 -18.87
N PHE A 340 -15.56 -29.37 -18.58
CA PHE A 340 -14.49 -28.86 -19.43
C PHE A 340 -14.54 -29.63 -20.76
N ASP A 341 -14.59 -28.89 -21.86
CA ASP A 341 -14.39 -29.49 -23.18
C ASP A 341 -12.90 -29.57 -23.55
N ASP A 342 -12.60 -30.19 -24.69
CA ASP A 342 -11.21 -30.35 -25.16
C ASP A 342 -10.48 -29.01 -25.34
N ILE A 343 -11.22 -27.92 -25.62
CA ILE A 343 -10.65 -26.58 -25.78
C ILE A 343 -10.33 -25.98 -24.41
N ASP A 344 -11.25 -26.08 -23.46
CA ASP A 344 -11.04 -25.66 -22.07
C ASP A 344 -9.82 -26.36 -21.46
N ILE A 345 -9.72 -27.68 -21.63
CA ILE A 345 -8.58 -28.47 -21.13
C ILE A 345 -7.27 -28.01 -21.78
N ALA A 346 -7.23 -27.88 -23.10
CA ALA A 346 -6.02 -27.48 -23.81
C ALA A 346 -5.59 -26.04 -23.46
N HIS A 347 -6.54 -25.11 -23.32
CA HIS A 347 -6.26 -23.75 -22.89
C HIS A 347 -5.75 -23.72 -21.44
N TYR A 348 -6.41 -24.44 -20.54
CA TYR A 348 -6.04 -24.46 -19.13
C TYR A 348 -4.67 -25.10 -18.91
N GLU A 349 -4.33 -26.19 -19.60
CA GLU A 349 -2.98 -26.78 -19.56
C GLU A 349 -1.90 -25.79 -20.04
N ALA A 350 -2.16 -25.02 -21.10
CA ALA A 350 -1.24 -23.99 -21.58
C ALA A 350 -1.11 -22.82 -20.59
N TRP A 351 -2.22 -22.39 -20.00
CA TRP A 351 -2.28 -21.34 -18.98
C TRP A 351 -1.51 -21.73 -17.72
N GLN A 352 -1.69 -22.95 -17.21
CA GLN A 352 -0.94 -23.46 -16.04
C GLN A 352 0.58 -23.54 -16.29
N GLY A 353 1.02 -23.60 -17.55
CA GLY A 353 2.43 -23.51 -17.91
C GLY A 353 3.08 -22.15 -17.58
N VAL A 354 2.28 -21.08 -17.52
CA VAL A 354 2.73 -19.70 -17.28
C VAL A 354 2.18 -19.11 -15.97
N PHE A 355 0.94 -19.45 -15.61
CA PHE A 355 0.26 -18.98 -14.42
C PHE A 355 0.49 -19.96 -13.27
N ARG A 356 1.49 -19.66 -12.43
CA ARG A 356 1.88 -20.50 -11.31
C ARG A 356 1.15 -20.08 -10.03
N ALA A 357 -0.15 -20.33 -9.94
CA ALA A 357 -0.85 -20.33 -8.67
C ALA A 357 -0.62 -21.69 -7.99
N MET A 358 -0.07 -21.70 -6.78
CA MET A 358 0.02 -22.96 -6.03
C MET A 358 -1.38 -23.45 -5.69
N SER A 359 -1.68 -24.69 -6.10
CA SER A 359 -2.85 -25.45 -5.72
C SER A 359 -2.86 -25.66 -4.21
N GLY A 360 -3.70 -24.89 -3.50
CA GLY A 360 -4.17 -25.26 -2.16
C GLY A 360 -5.23 -26.35 -2.30
N ASP A 361 -5.29 -27.27 -1.34
CA ASP A 361 -6.36 -28.29 -1.27
C ASP A 361 -7.75 -27.63 -1.35
N GLU A 362 -8.70 -28.35 -1.95
CA GLU A 362 -9.98 -27.93 -2.54
C GLU A 362 -10.95 -27.04 -1.72
N TYR A 363 -10.61 -26.53 -0.53
CA TYR A 363 -11.53 -25.74 0.30
C TYR A 363 -10.90 -24.56 1.07
N GLU A 364 -9.62 -24.22 0.87
CA GLU A 364 -8.99 -23.13 1.60
C GLU A 364 -8.45 -22.04 0.65
N LEU A 365 -8.99 -20.81 0.80
CA LEU A 365 -8.42 -19.58 0.28
C LEU A 365 -7.12 -19.25 1.05
N GLU A 366 -6.12 -20.14 1.01
CA GLU A 366 -4.79 -19.82 1.54
C GLU A 366 -4.15 -18.72 0.67
N PRO A 367 -3.39 -17.77 1.25
CA PRO A 367 -2.58 -16.86 0.47
C PRO A 367 -1.43 -17.64 -0.19
N GLY A 368 -1.70 -18.15 -1.39
CA GLY A 368 -0.70 -18.72 -2.29
C GLY A 368 0.42 -17.72 -2.57
N GLN A 369 1.55 -18.22 -3.10
CA GLN A 369 2.63 -17.36 -3.57
C GLN A 369 2.08 -16.18 -4.39
N ASP A 370 2.71 -15.02 -4.21
CA ASP A 370 2.35 -13.79 -4.93
C ASP A 370 2.44 -14.00 -6.46
N VAL A 371 1.28 -14.21 -7.08
CA VAL A 371 1.12 -14.36 -8.55
C VAL A 371 1.57 -13.11 -9.30
N TRP A 372 1.67 -11.97 -8.61
CA TRP A 372 2.12 -10.71 -9.18
C TRP A 372 3.64 -10.62 -9.34
N GLY A 373 4.40 -11.42 -8.59
CA GLY A 373 5.87 -11.48 -8.72
C GLY A 373 6.37 -11.94 -10.09
N HIS A 374 5.50 -12.58 -10.90
CA HIS A 374 5.80 -12.99 -12.28
C HIS A 374 4.69 -12.52 -13.24
N ALA A 375 4.03 -11.38 -12.94
CA ALA A 375 2.89 -10.90 -13.71
C ALA A 375 3.19 -10.61 -15.18
N GLY A 376 4.40 -10.11 -15.49
CA GLY A 376 4.81 -9.90 -16.87
C GLY A 376 4.69 -11.17 -17.72
N ASP A 377 5.10 -12.33 -17.20
CA ASP A 377 5.11 -13.58 -17.96
C ASP A 377 3.68 -14.05 -18.34
N TRP A 378 2.76 -14.05 -17.36
CA TRP A 378 1.40 -14.56 -17.60
C TRP A 378 0.51 -13.52 -18.27
N LEU A 379 0.70 -12.22 -18.04
CA LEU A 379 0.02 -11.16 -18.78
C LEU A 379 0.43 -11.20 -20.26
N ASP A 380 1.72 -11.26 -20.57
CA ASP A 380 2.21 -11.35 -21.95
C ASP A 380 1.71 -12.61 -22.67
N ALA A 381 1.58 -13.73 -21.95
CA ALA A 381 1.02 -14.95 -22.50
C ALA A 381 -0.47 -14.80 -22.79
N LEU A 382 -1.25 -14.23 -21.86
CA LEU A 382 -2.67 -13.95 -22.03
C LEU A 382 -2.92 -13.03 -23.23
N LEU A 383 -2.11 -11.97 -23.37
CA LEU A 383 -2.20 -11.02 -24.48
C LEU A 383 -1.94 -11.68 -25.84
N ARG A 384 -1.02 -12.65 -25.90
CA ARG A 384 -0.76 -13.45 -27.11
C ARG A 384 -1.85 -14.47 -27.41
N HIS A 385 -2.65 -14.83 -26.42
CA HIS A 385 -3.68 -15.86 -26.51
C HIS A 385 -5.04 -15.37 -25.97
N PRO A 386 -5.67 -14.35 -26.60
CA PRO A 386 -6.94 -13.77 -26.12
C PRO A 386 -8.09 -14.80 -26.06
N GLY A 387 -7.98 -15.91 -26.80
CA GLY A 387 -8.92 -17.02 -26.74
C GLY A 387 -8.99 -17.70 -25.37
N TRP A 388 -7.98 -17.55 -24.51
CA TRP A 388 -8.00 -18.06 -23.14
C TRP A 388 -9.10 -17.43 -22.28
N LEU A 389 -9.45 -16.16 -22.54
CA LEU A 389 -10.55 -15.47 -21.85
C LEU A 389 -11.93 -16.10 -22.15
N ALA A 390 -12.03 -17.02 -23.12
CA ALA A 390 -13.23 -17.78 -23.41
C ALA A 390 -13.48 -18.90 -22.36
N SER A 391 -12.46 -19.30 -21.61
CA SER A 391 -12.50 -20.47 -20.74
C SER A 391 -12.84 -20.09 -19.28
N PRO A 392 -13.92 -20.62 -18.69
CA PRO A 392 -14.28 -20.40 -17.29
C PRO A 392 -13.16 -20.62 -16.26
N PRO A 393 -12.36 -21.71 -16.28
CA PRO A 393 -11.30 -21.93 -15.29
C PRO A 393 -10.17 -20.88 -15.36
N ILE A 394 -9.86 -20.36 -16.55
CA ILE A 394 -8.87 -19.27 -16.69
C ILE A 394 -9.43 -17.96 -16.15
N LEU A 395 -10.71 -17.67 -16.43
CA LEU A 395 -11.34 -16.46 -15.89
C LEU A 395 -11.45 -16.50 -14.37
N GLU A 396 -11.68 -17.67 -13.77
CA GLU A 396 -11.69 -17.86 -12.32
C GLU A 396 -10.36 -17.39 -11.72
N GLU A 397 -9.24 -17.95 -12.19
CA GLU A 397 -7.91 -17.63 -11.68
C GLU A 397 -7.51 -16.17 -11.96
N LEU A 398 -7.85 -15.65 -13.14
CA LEU A 398 -7.63 -14.24 -13.48
C LEU A 398 -8.43 -13.31 -12.55
N ALA A 399 -9.71 -13.61 -12.32
CA ALA A 399 -10.55 -12.80 -11.43
C ALA A 399 -10.03 -12.84 -9.99
N MET A 400 -9.56 -13.99 -9.51
CA MET A 400 -8.93 -14.11 -8.18
C MET A 400 -7.64 -13.29 -8.09
N ALA A 401 -6.76 -13.36 -9.09
CA ALA A 401 -5.53 -12.57 -9.14
C ALA A 401 -5.81 -11.06 -9.16
N LEU A 402 -6.76 -10.62 -9.98
CA LEU A 402 -7.19 -9.21 -10.03
C LEU A 402 -7.79 -8.77 -8.69
N THR A 403 -8.63 -9.61 -8.07
CA THR A 403 -9.25 -9.30 -6.77
C THR A 403 -8.20 -9.14 -5.68
N SER A 404 -7.16 -9.99 -5.64
CA SER A 404 -6.15 -9.93 -4.59
C SER A 404 -5.33 -8.63 -4.59
N ARG A 405 -5.13 -8.02 -5.75
CA ARG A 405 -4.36 -6.77 -5.89
C ARG A 405 -5.23 -5.52 -5.97
N MET A 406 -6.38 -5.61 -6.63
CA MET A 406 -7.19 -4.46 -7.03
C MET A 406 -8.61 -4.46 -6.44
N GLY A 407 -9.01 -5.52 -5.72
CA GLY A 407 -10.39 -5.68 -5.23
C GLY A 407 -10.82 -4.61 -4.22
N ASN A 408 -9.88 -4.06 -3.45
CA ASN A 408 -10.17 -2.98 -2.51
C ASN A 408 -10.28 -1.60 -3.18
N LEU A 409 -9.91 -1.46 -4.46
CA LEU A 409 -9.84 -0.19 -5.17
C LEU A 409 -11.13 0.03 -5.99
N PRO A 410 -12.05 0.92 -5.57
CA PRO A 410 -13.36 1.09 -6.22
C PRO A 410 -13.25 1.42 -7.71
N TRP A 411 -12.27 2.23 -8.09
CA TRP A 411 -12.09 2.67 -9.48
C TRP A 411 -11.59 1.57 -10.43
N MET A 412 -11.12 0.43 -9.91
CA MET A 412 -10.69 -0.71 -10.72
C MET A 412 -11.86 -1.60 -11.18
N ALA A 413 -13.05 -1.44 -10.59
CA ALA A 413 -14.26 -2.19 -10.92
C ALA A 413 -14.67 -2.06 -12.40
N ALA A 414 -14.63 -0.86 -12.94
CA ALA A 414 -15.02 -0.59 -14.33
C ALA A 414 -14.05 -1.20 -15.36
N PRO A 415 -12.72 -0.95 -15.31
CA PRO A 415 -11.79 -1.46 -16.31
C PRO A 415 -11.60 -2.99 -16.29
N PHE A 416 -11.60 -3.63 -15.11
CA PHE A 416 -11.22 -5.04 -15.01
C PHE A 416 -12.37 -5.99 -14.66
N PHE A 417 -13.19 -5.64 -13.66
CA PHE A 417 -14.18 -6.59 -13.13
C PHE A 417 -15.51 -6.56 -13.90
N THR A 418 -15.93 -5.39 -14.39
CA THR A 418 -17.19 -5.24 -15.13
C THR A 418 -17.26 -6.12 -16.38
N PRO A 419 -16.23 -6.16 -17.27
CA PRO A 419 -16.29 -7.00 -18.46
C PRO A 419 -16.35 -8.50 -18.13
N LEU A 420 -15.64 -8.93 -17.08
CA LEU A 420 -15.65 -10.32 -16.61
C LEU A 420 -17.02 -10.70 -16.03
N HIS A 421 -17.63 -9.80 -15.24
CA HIS A 421 -18.99 -9.95 -14.74
C HIS A 421 -20.03 -10.04 -15.86
N GLU A 422 -19.91 -9.24 -16.92
CA GLU A 422 -20.82 -9.31 -18.06
C GLU A 422 -20.71 -10.66 -18.78
N ARG A 423 -19.50 -11.21 -18.90
CA ARG A 423 -19.27 -12.55 -19.46
C ARG A 423 -19.90 -13.65 -18.59
N LEU A 424 -19.61 -13.67 -17.29
CA LEU A 424 -20.24 -14.63 -16.36
C LEU A 424 -21.77 -14.49 -16.39
N SER A 425 -22.28 -13.25 -16.42
CA SER A 425 -23.72 -13.00 -16.45
C SER A 425 -24.42 -13.61 -17.66
N GLN A 426 -23.76 -13.65 -18.82
CA GLN A 426 -24.28 -14.30 -20.01
C GLN A 426 -24.35 -15.82 -19.84
N TRP A 427 -23.32 -16.45 -19.25
CA TRP A 427 -23.32 -17.87 -18.91
C TRP A 427 -24.40 -18.25 -17.89
N LEU A 428 -24.53 -17.49 -16.80
CA LEU A 428 -25.57 -17.70 -15.81
C LEU A 428 -26.97 -17.60 -16.44
N THR A 429 -27.16 -16.69 -17.41
CA THR A 429 -28.44 -16.57 -18.14
C THR A 429 -28.78 -17.84 -18.91
N VAL A 430 -27.78 -18.52 -19.49
CA VAL A 430 -27.97 -19.79 -20.20
C VAL A 430 -28.35 -20.90 -19.21
N ILE A 431 -27.67 -20.97 -18.06
CA ILE A 431 -27.94 -21.93 -16.99
C ILE A 431 -29.36 -21.74 -16.45
N GLU A 432 -29.75 -20.51 -16.11
CA GLU A 432 -31.08 -20.16 -15.59
C GLU A 432 -32.20 -20.54 -16.58
N ARG A 433 -31.98 -20.31 -17.88
CA ARG A 433 -32.94 -20.66 -18.95
C ARG A 433 -33.15 -22.17 -19.11
N SER A 434 -32.22 -23.00 -18.63
CA SER A 434 -32.40 -24.46 -18.67
C SER A 434 -33.57 -24.92 -17.77
N GLY A 435 -33.92 -24.13 -16.75
CA GLY A 435 -34.94 -24.47 -15.75
C GLY A 435 -34.57 -25.66 -14.85
N ARG A 436 -33.34 -26.18 -14.95
CA ARG A 436 -32.84 -27.31 -14.15
C ARG A 436 -32.09 -26.81 -12.93
N ARG A 437 -31.99 -27.65 -11.90
CA ARG A 437 -31.15 -27.36 -10.72
C ARG A 437 -29.68 -27.39 -11.12
N PHE A 438 -28.92 -26.43 -10.62
CA PHE A 438 -27.49 -26.28 -10.86
C PHE A 438 -26.80 -26.12 -9.49
N LEU A 439 -26.26 -27.22 -8.97
CA LEU A 439 -25.62 -27.24 -7.65
C LEU A 439 -24.12 -27.09 -7.82
N PHE A 440 -23.47 -26.32 -6.96
CA PHE A 440 -22.04 -26.00 -7.10
C PHE A 440 -21.13 -27.20 -6.83
N ALA A 441 -21.60 -28.18 -6.06
CA ALA A 441 -20.87 -29.41 -5.77
C ALA A 441 -20.89 -30.46 -6.92
N GLU A 442 -21.59 -30.20 -8.03
CA GLU A 442 -21.75 -31.14 -9.15
C GLU A 442 -20.79 -30.79 -10.30
N GLY A 443 -20.17 -31.80 -10.92
CA GLY A 443 -19.26 -31.62 -12.06
C GLY A 443 -18.20 -30.54 -11.79
N ASN A 444 -17.99 -29.64 -12.77
CA ASN A 444 -17.12 -28.47 -12.62
C ASN A 444 -17.90 -27.17 -12.31
N ASN A 445 -19.11 -27.27 -11.75
CA ASN A 445 -19.94 -26.09 -11.46
C ASN A 445 -19.27 -25.14 -10.45
N ALA A 446 -18.44 -25.69 -9.56
CA ALA A 446 -17.66 -24.93 -8.58
C ALA A 446 -16.77 -23.86 -9.24
N THR A 447 -16.29 -24.08 -10.47
CA THR A 447 -15.48 -23.12 -11.23
C THR A 447 -16.25 -21.81 -11.48
N LEU A 448 -17.50 -21.92 -11.93
CA LEU A 448 -18.35 -20.74 -12.16
C LEU A 448 -18.75 -20.06 -10.86
N PHE A 449 -18.88 -20.83 -9.77
CA PHE A 449 -19.16 -20.29 -8.45
C PHE A 449 -17.98 -19.48 -7.91
N ARG A 450 -16.75 -20.03 -7.93
CA ARG A 450 -15.55 -19.34 -7.45
C ARG A 450 -15.22 -18.12 -8.30
N LEU A 451 -15.39 -18.19 -9.62
CA LEU A 451 -15.35 -17.01 -10.50
C LEU A 451 -16.36 -15.95 -10.05
N GLY A 452 -17.60 -16.37 -9.77
CA GLY A 452 -18.63 -15.49 -9.24
C GLY A 452 -18.23 -14.81 -7.94
N LEU A 453 -17.69 -15.57 -6.98
CA LEU A 453 -17.23 -15.04 -5.69
C LEU A 453 -16.09 -14.03 -5.86
N ALA A 454 -15.08 -14.34 -6.67
CA ALA A 454 -13.99 -13.41 -6.96
C ALA A 454 -14.54 -12.09 -7.53
N LEU A 455 -15.48 -12.16 -8.48
CA LEU A 455 -16.11 -10.97 -9.06
C LEU A 455 -16.99 -10.20 -8.06
N ILE A 456 -17.69 -10.86 -7.16
CA ILE A 456 -18.47 -10.18 -6.10
C ILE A 456 -17.55 -9.35 -5.22
N LEU A 457 -16.43 -9.94 -4.78
CA LEU A 457 -15.42 -9.24 -3.97
C LEU A 457 -14.80 -8.08 -4.74
N GLY A 458 -14.36 -8.30 -5.99
CA GLY A 458 -13.74 -7.26 -6.81
C GLY A 458 -14.68 -6.12 -7.24
N LEU A 459 -16.00 -6.37 -7.31
CA LEU A 459 -17.00 -5.36 -7.65
C LEU A 459 -17.58 -4.63 -6.45
N GLU A 460 -17.41 -5.13 -5.22
CA GLU A 460 -18.16 -4.68 -4.05
C GLU A 460 -18.08 -3.16 -3.85
N ARG A 461 -16.89 -2.58 -3.99
CA ARG A 461 -16.64 -1.17 -3.73
C ARG A 461 -16.92 -0.23 -4.89
N GLY A 462 -16.67 -0.68 -6.11
CA GLY A 462 -16.84 0.15 -7.31
C GLY A 462 -18.13 -0.07 -8.08
N SER A 463 -18.88 -1.13 -7.77
CA SER A 463 -20.09 -1.54 -8.49
C SER A 463 -20.97 -2.44 -7.61
N GLY A 464 -21.24 -2.00 -6.38
CA GLY A 464 -21.96 -2.78 -5.38
C GLY A 464 -23.34 -3.31 -5.84
N GLU A 465 -24.05 -2.61 -6.71
CA GLU A 465 -25.31 -3.13 -7.29
C GLU A 465 -25.09 -4.37 -8.16
N ARG A 466 -24.01 -4.40 -8.96
CA ARG A 466 -23.65 -5.55 -9.79
C ARG A 466 -23.17 -6.71 -8.92
N ALA A 467 -22.34 -6.44 -7.92
CA ALA A 467 -21.90 -7.43 -6.94
C ALA A 467 -23.11 -8.09 -6.25
N ARG A 468 -24.06 -7.28 -5.78
CA ARG A 468 -25.30 -7.75 -5.15
C ARG A 468 -26.15 -8.59 -6.10
N THR A 469 -26.39 -8.10 -7.32
CA THR A 469 -27.18 -8.82 -8.32
C THR A 469 -26.54 -10.16 -8.67
N LEU A 470 -25.22 -10.22 -8.78
CA LEU A 470 -24.49 -11.46 -9.01
C LEU A 470 -24.64 -12.43 -7.82
N ALA A 471 -24.48 -11.94 -6.59
CA ALA A 471 -24.66 -12.74 -5.38
C ALA A 471 -26.07 -13.34 -5.27
N GLU A 472 -27.11 -12.54 -5.53
CA GLU A 472 -28.50 -12.99 -5.55
C GLU A 472 -28.73 -14.10 -6.60
N ARG A 473 -28.12 -13.98 -7.79
CA ARG A 473 -28.22 -14.99 -8.85
C ARG A 473 -27.54 -16.30 -8.47
N LEU A 474 -26.33 -16.25 -7.90
CA LEU A 474 -25.62 -17.44 -7.46
C LEU A 474 -26.38 -18.17 -6.35
N LEU A 475 -26.91 -17.45 -5.36
CA LEU A 475 -27.72 -18.02 -4.28
C LEU A 475 -29.07 -18.59 -4.75
N ALA A 476 -29.59 -18.12 -5.88
CA ALA A 476 -30.79 -18.67 -6.49
C ALA A 476 -30.52 -20.01 -7.21
N LEU A 477 -29.29 -20.23 -7.69
CA LEU A 477 -28.87 -21.48 -8.33
C LEU A 477 -28.64 -22.60 -7.31
N ASP A 478 -27.88 -22.32 -6.26
CA ASP A 478 -27.62 -23.26 -5.16
C ASP A 478 -27.85 -22.63 -3.79
N GLY A 479 -28.73 -23.28 -3.02
CA GLY A 479 -29.11 -22.86 -1.68
C GLY A 479 -28.16 -23.32 -0.57
N SER A 480 -27.11 -24.10 -0.86
CA SER A 480 -26.20 -24.61 0.17
C SER A 480 -25.28 -23.53 0.77
N ASP A 481 -24.96 -22.48 0.02
CA ASP A 481 -23.96 -21.44 0.36
C ASP A 481 -22.69 -21.99 1.02
N PRO A 482 -21.91 -22.82 0.31
CA PRO A 482 -20.77 -23.51 0.89
C PRO A 482 -19.62 -22.57 1.28
N LEU A 483 -19.62 -21.31 0.82
CA LEU A 483 -18.52 -20.34 1.02
C LEU A 483 -18.96 -19.04 1.72
N GLY A 484 -20.14 -19.01 2.35
CA GLY A 484 -20.57 -17.88 3.18
C GLY A 484 -20.99 -16.60 2.43
N LEU A 485 -21.39 -16.71 1.16
CA LEU A 485 -21.85 -15.61 0.31
C LEU A 485 -23.03 -14.84 0.91
N ARG A 486 -23.84 -15.46 1.76
CA ARG A 486 -24.97 -14.78 2.42
C ARG A 486 -24.53 -13.75 3.45
N GLU A 487 -23.42 -13.98 4.15
CA GLU A 487 -22.89 -12.97 5.07
C GLU A 487 -22.40 -11.75 4.31
N VAL A 488 -21.70 -11.97 3.20
CA VAL A 488 -21.26 -10.92 2.27
C VAL A 488 -22.46 -10.14 1.73
N LEU A 489 -23.50 -10.82 1.25
CA LEU A 489 -24.73 -10.17 0.76
C LEU A 489 -25.45 -9.38 1.86
N LEU A 490 -25.51 -9.92 3.09
CA LEU A 490 -26.11 -9.20 4.22
C LEU A 490 -25.37 -7.90 4.53
N GLU A 491 -24.04 -7.97 4.57
CA GLU A 491 -23.19 -6.81 4.75
C GLU A 491 -23.47 -5.75 3.67
N GLN A 492 -23.50 -6.14 2.39
CA GLN A 492 -23.78 -5.23 1.27
C GLN A 492 -25.16 -4.56 1.41
N LEU A 493 -26.20 -5.33 1.75
CA LEU A 493 -27.55 -4.81 1.97
C LEU A 493 -27.60 -3.81 3.12
N LEU A 494 -26.88 -4.08 4.21
CA LEU A 494 -26.80 -3.18 5.37
C LEU A 494 -26.03 -1.91 5.03
N ARG A 495 -24.91 -2.00 4.31
CA ARG A 495 -24.12 -0.84 3.85
C ARG A 495 -24.97 0.09 2.98
N ALA A 496 -25.76 -0.49 2.06
CA ALA A 496 -26.65 0.26 1.17
C ALA A 496 -28.00 0.65 1.80
N GLY A 497 -28.25 0.31 3.07
CA GLY A 497 -29.47 0.68 3.78
C GLY A 497 -30.73 -0.10 3.39
N HIS A 498 -30.60 -1.20 2.63
CA HIS A 498 -31.67 -2.11 2.23
C HIS A 498 -32.11 -3.04 3.40
N ASN A 499 -32.44 -2.44 4.55
CA ASN A 499 -32.70 -3.17 5.80
C ASN A 499 -33.86 -4.17 5.67
N GLN A 500 -34.86 -3.88 4.84
CA GLN A 500 -36.01 -4.75 4.67
C GLN A 500 -35.71 -6.01 3.83
N GLU A 501 -34.72 -5.93 2.94
CA GLU A 501 -34.22 -7.07 2.19
C GLU A 501 -33.29 -7.91 3.07
N ALA A 502 -32.42 -7.25 3.85
CA ALA A 502 -31.57 -7.88 4.86
C ALA A 502 -32.38 -8.77 5.83
N VAL A 503 -33.47 -8.24 6.40
CA VAL A 503 -34.35 -9.02 7.30
C VAL A 503 -35.01 -10.19 6.57
N ARG A 504 -35.59 -9.96 5.38
CA ARG A 504 -36.26 -11.03 4.61
C ARG A 504 -35.31 -12.17 4.27
N MET A 505 -34.07 -11.85 3.92
CA MET A 505 -33.04 -12.83 3.66
C MET A 505 -32.72 -13.64 4.92
N SER A 506 -32.39 -12.99 6.04
CA SER A 506 -32.08 -13.67 7.30
C SER A 506 -33.25 -14.53 7.82
N GLU A 507 -34.50 -14.08 7.67
CA GLU A 507 -35.69 -14.88 8.03
C GLU A 507 -35.87 -16.10 7.13
N ALA A 508 -35.74 -15.94 5.81
CA ALA A 508 -35.83 -17.05 4.86
C ALA A 508 -34.74 -18.11 5.10
N MET A 509 -33.59 -17.68 5.62
CA MET A 509 -32.48 -18.53 6.00
C MET A 509 -32.76 -19.32 7.27
N ALA A 510 -33.16 -18.62 8.34
CA ALA A 510 -33.53 -19.25 9.60
C ALA A 510 -34.63 -20.32 9.41
N ALA A 511 -35.56 -20.08 8.49
CA ALA A 511 -36.61 -21.04 8.15
C ALA A 511 -36.08 -22.30 7.42
N ARG A 512 -35.00 -22.18 6.62
CA ARG A 512 -34.38 -23.30 5.90
C ARG A 512 -33.44 -24.14 6.76
N GLN A 513 -32.77 -23.50 7.73
CA GLN A 513 -31.83 -24.13 8.68
C GLN A 513 -32.51 -24.71 9.93
N ALA A 514 -33.84 -24.79 9.97
CA ALA A 514 -34.58 -25.38 11.09
C ALA A 514 -34.28 -26.90 11.20
N GLY A 515 -33.14 -27.25 11.80
CA GLY A 515 -32.63 -28.62 11.94
C GLY A 515 -31.10 -28.78 11.92
N GLU A 516 -30.31 -27.77 11.58
CA GLU A 516 -28.84 -27.83 11.53
C GLU A 516 -28.19 -27.09 12.73
N GLU A 517 -27.02 -27.56 13.20
CA GLU A 517 -26.35 -27.01 14.41
C GLU A 517 -25.65 -25.65 14.19
N GLN A 518 -25.36 -25.27 12.94
CA GLN A 518 -24.52 -24.10 12.64
C GLN A 518 -25.37 -22.82 12.51
N GLN A 519 -25.38 -21.97 13.55
CA GLN A 519 -25.94 -20.61 13.47
C GLN A 519 -24.86 -19.60 13.10
N TRP A 520 -25.08 -18.83 12.04
CA TRP A 520 -24.09 -17.90 11.51
C TRP A 520 -24.18 -16.57 12.26
N LEU A 521 -23.11 -16.24 13.01
CA LEU A 521 -23.07 -15.06 13.86
C LEU A 521 -23.36 -13.78 13.06
N GLY A 522 -22.72 -13.62 11.89
CA GLY A 522 -22.84 -12.44 11.04
C GLY A 522 -24.28 -12.18 10.61
N LEU A 523 -25.01 -13.25 10.26
CA LEU A 523 -26.42 -13.16 9.84
C LEU A 523 -27.34 -12.66 10.97
N LEU A 524 -27.18 -13.20 12.17
CA LEU A 524 -28.02 -12.85 13.32
C LEU A 524 -27.80 -11.39 13.74
N ILE A 525 -26.54 -10.99 13.90
CA ILE A 525 -26.24 -9.65 14.38
C ILE A 525 -26.52 -8.58 13.32
N GLY A 526 -26.33 -8.89 12.04
CA GLY A 526 -26.75 -8.01 10.94
C GLY A 526 -28.27 -7.87 10.86
N GLN A 527 -29.03 -8.95 11.10
CA GLN A 527 -30.49 -8.90 11.21
C GLN A 527 -30.93 -7.99 12.37
N ALA A 528 -30.29 -8.08 13.53
CA ALA A 528 -30.60 -7.20 14.67
C ALA A 528 -30.39 -5.71 14.32
N LEU A 529 -29.31 -5.38 13.61
CA LEU A 529 -29.08 -4.01 13.11
C LEU A 529 -30.17 -3.57 12.12
N ALA A 530 -30.54 -4.43 11.18
CA ALA A 530 -31.59 -4.15 10.20
C ALA A 530 -32.95 -3.90 10.87
N LEU A 531 -33.33 -4.75 11.83
CA LEU A 531 -34.56 -4.59 12.61
C LEU A 531 -34.56 -3.30 13.43
N TYR A 532 -33.44 -2.97 14.07
CA TYR A 532 -33.27 -1.70 14.77
C TYR A 532 -33.48 -0.49 13.84
N ARG A 533 -32.84 -0.49 12.67
CA ARG A 533 -32.99 0.57 11.65
C ARG A 533 -34.43 0.69 11.11
N LEU A 534 -35.20 -0.40 11.14
CA LEU A 534 -36.62 -0.44 10.80
C LEU A 534 -37.56 -0.10 11.98
N ALA A 535 -37.01 0.32 13.13
CA ALA A 535 -37.74 0.60 14.36
C ALA A 535 -38.54 -0.61 14.92
N ARG A 536 -38.09 -1.84 14.63
CA ARG A 536 -38.62 -3.10 15.18
C ARG A 536 -37.76 -3.54 16.37
N GLU A 537 -37.68 -2.70 17.39
CA GLU A 537 -36.74 -2.88 18.52
C GLU A 537 -36.99 -4.14 19.35
N GLU A 538 -38.26 -4.53 19.57
CA GLU A 538 -38.61 -5.73 20.33
C GLU A 538 -38.05 -7.00 19.66
N GLU A 539 -38.28 -7.13 18.35
CA GLU A 539 -37.76 -8.25 17.56
C GLU A 539 -36.23 -8.21 17.47
N ALA A 540 -35.64 -7.01 17.40
CA ALA A 540 -34.19 -6.85 17.42
C ALA A 540 -33.59 -7.35 18.74
N LEU A 541 -34.26 -7.12 19.88
CA LEU A 541 -33.83 -7.63 21.19
C LEU A 541 -33.87 -9.16 21.26
N GLU A 542 -34.94 -9.79 20.74
CA GLU A 542 -35.04 -11.26 20.67
C GLU A 542 -33.89 -11.86 19.86
N ILE A 543 -33.49 -11.22 18.76
CA ILE A 543 -32.33 -11.66 17.98
C ILE A 543 -31.02 -11.45 18.76
N LEU A 544 -30.87 -10.35 19.51
CA LEU A 544 -29.67 -10.11 20.32
C LEU A 544 -29.49 -11.14 21.45
N GLU A 545 -30.58 -11.65 22.03
CA GLU A 545 -30.51 -12.77 22.99
C GLU A 545 -29.86 -14.00 22.35
N ARG A 546 -30.30 -14.36 21.14
CA ARG A 546 -29.70 -15.46 20.36
C ARG A 546 -28.25 -15.20 19.97
N VAL A 547 -27.92 -13.97 19.59
CA VAL A 547 -26.53 -13.56 19.30
C VAL A 547 -25.64 -13.81 20.52
N ASN A 548 -26.12 -13.47 21.72
CA ASN A 548 -25.36 -13.68 22.96
C ASN A 548 -25.20 -15.16 23.32
N GLU A 549 -26.17 -16.02 22.96
CA GLU A 549 -26.04 -17.48 23.08
C GLU A 549 -24.98 -18.05 22.12
N VAL A 550 -24.92 -17.55 20.88
CA VAL A 550 -23.95 -18.00 19.87
C VAL A 550 -22.54 -17.49 20.15
N ASN A 551 -22.39 -16.21 20.48
CA ASN A 551 -21.10 -15.61 20.79
C ASN A 551 -21.22 -14.54 21.91
N PRO A 552 -20.81 -14.85 23.15
CA PRO A 552 -20.99 -13.93 24.29
C PRO A 552 -20.04 -12.72 24.26
N TYR A 553 -19.03 -12.71 23.39
CA TYR A 553 -18.04 -11.63 23.33
C TYR A 553 -18.50 -10.45 22.48
N ILE A 554 -19.32 -10.69 21.47
CA ILE A 554 -19.55 -9.75 20.36
C ILE A 554 -20.17 -8.42 20.77
N LEU A 555 -21.23 -8.45 21.58
CA LEU A 555 -21.94 -7.24 22.00
C LEU A 555 -21.04 -6.33 22.85
N SER A 556 -20.25 -6.94 23.75
CA SER A 556 -19.26 -6.23 24.56
C SER A 556 -18.12 -5.65 23.72
N LEU A 557 -17.73 -6.37 22.66
CA LEU A 557 -16.69 -5.92 21.74
C LEU A 557 -17.19 -4.75 20.94
N LEU A 558 -18.37 -4.80 20.30
CA LEU A 558 -18.92 -3.73 19.45
C LEU A 558 -19.08 -2.39 20.19
N THR A 559 -19.56 -2.43 21.44
CA THR A 559 -19.84 -1.22 22.24
C THR A 559 -18.61 -0.50 22.74
N ARG A 560 -17.47 -1.19 22.91
CA ARG A 560 -16.22 -0.56 23.34
C ARG A 560 -15.63 0.28 22.22
N ASP A 561 -15.14 1.48 22.55
CA ASP A 561 -14.46 2.32 21.56
C ASP A 561 -13.11 1.75 21.15
N ASN A 562 -12.30 1.32 22.12
CA ASN A 562 -10.96 0.80 21.87
C ASN A 562 -10.66 -0.51 22.63
N PRO A 563 -11.37 -1.62 22.31
CA PRO A 563 -11.12 -2.92 22.93
C PRO A 563 -9.73 -3.47 22.56
N ARG A 564 -9.16 -4.29 23.44
CA ARG A 564 -7.89 -4.98 23.17
C ARG A 564 -8.02 -5.82 21.89
N ARG A 565 -7.15 -5.52 20.92
CA ARG A 565 -7.07 -6.23 19.64
C ARG A 565 -6.81 -7.70 19.85
N GLU A 566 -7.46 -8.54 19.05
CA GLU A 566 -6.98 -9.92 18.90
C GLU A 566 -5.82 -9.98 17.90
N PRO A 567 -4.80 -10.82 18.15
CA PRO A 567 -3.78 -11.10 17.15
C PRO A 567 -4.45 -11.64 15.89
N ALA A 568 -4.03 -11.16 14.72
CA ALA A 568 -4.37 -11.82 13.47
C ALA A 568 -3.81 -13.25 13.52
N SER A 569 -4.68 -14.25 13.33
CA SER A 569 -4.29 -15.63 13.07
C SER A 569 -4.43 -15.86 11.57
N GLU A 570 -3.56 -16.70 10.99
CA GLU A 570 -3.69 -17.12 9.59
C GLU A 570 -4.91 -18.04 9.39
N ASP A 571 -5.38 -18.69 10.46
CA ASP A 571 -6.53 -19.60 10.43
C ASP A 571 -7.90 -18.90 10.56
N THR A 572 -8.93 -19.51 9.96
CA THR A 572 -10.34 -19.12 10.15
C THR A 572 -10.74 -19.20 11.63
N PRO A 573 -11.34 -18.14 12.22
CA PRO A 573 -11.73 -18.16 13.62
C PRO A 573 -12.74 -19.25 13.95
N LEU A 574 -12.52 -19.95 15.06
CA LEU A 574 -13.47 -20.94 15.56
C LEU A 574 -14.83 -20.28 15.88
N PRO A 575 -15.96 -20.89 15.48
CA PRO A 575 -17.29 -20.40 15.84
C PRO A 575 -17.47 -20.21 17.35
N GLY A 576 -18.12 -19.12 17.76
CA GLY A 576 -18.33 -18.73 19.16
C GLY A 576 -17.10 -18.14 19.87
N SER A 577 -15.95 -18.05 19.19
CA SER A 577 -14.72 -17.53 19.78
C SER A 577 -14.68 -16.01 19.87
N ARG A 578 -13.79 -15.48 20.72
CA ARG A 578 -13.50 -14.03 20.76
C ARG A 578 -12.90 -13.52 19.44
N ALA A 579 -12.19 -14.38 18.69
CA ALA A 579 -11.59 -14.05 17.41
C ALA A 579 -12.67 -13.87 16.31
N GLU A 580 -13.68 -14.74 16.26
CA GLU A 580 -14.84 -14.58 15.36
C GLU A 580 -15.57 -13.25 15.62
N ALA A 581 -15.79 -12.93 16.90
CA ALA A 581 -16.40 -11.65 17.27
C ALA A 581 -15.53 -10.43 16.92
N TRP A 582 -14.20 -10.58 16.96
CA TRP A 582 -13.27 -9.53 16.55
C TRP A 582 -13.34 -9.30 15.04
N GLN A 583 -13.37 -10.37 14.24
CA GLN A 583 -13.50 -10.29 12.78
C GLN A 583 -14.79 -9.56 12.39
N TYR A 584 -15.94 -9.94 12.97
CA TYR A 584 -17.19 -9.23 12.71
C TYR A 584 -17.10 -7.75 13.09
N ARG A 585 -16.50 -7.42 14.25
CA ARG A 585 -16.34 -6.02 14.68
C ARG A 585 -15.55 -5.21 13.64
N VAL A 586 -14.45 -5.75 13.12
CA VAL A 586 -13.63 -5.07 12.11
C VAL A 586 -14.47 -4.79 10.87
N LEU A 587 -15.21 -5.77 10.38
CA LEU A 587 -16.03 -5.65 9.17
C LEU A 587 -17.21 -4.69 9.33
N MET A 588 -17.97 -4.82 10.43
CA MET A 588 -19.33 -4.28 10.50
C MET A 588 -19.53 -3.18 11.55
N ARG A 589 -18.56 -2.89 12.42
CA ARG A 589 -18.77 -1.88 13.49
C ARG A 589 -19.10 -0.51 12.91
N GLU A 590 -18.51 -0.13 11.79
CA GLU A 590 -18.80 1.16 11.17
C GLU A 590 -20.29 1.33 10.88
N GLN A 591 -20.97 0.27 10.44
CA GLN A 591 -22.42 0.28 10.22
C GLN A 591 -23.22 0.54 11.50
N TRP A 592 -22.71 0.12 12.65
CA TRP A 592 -23.30 0.44 13.96
C TRP A 592 -23.02 1.87 14.39
N ILE A 593 -21.83 2.41 14.11
CA ILE A 593 -21.47 3.81 14.43
C ILE A 593 -22.29 4.77 13.57
N SER A 594 -22.42 4.49 12.27
CA SER A 594 -23.14 5.32 11.32
C SER A 594 -24.65 5.32 11.56
N THR A 595 -25.17 4.32 12.28
CA THR A 595 -26.58 4.24 12.63
C THR A 595 -26.90 5.06 13.89
N PRO A 596 -27.73 6.13 13.79
CA PRO A 596 -28.03 6.99 14.92
C PRO A 596 -28.60 6.20 16.11
N GLY A 597 -27.98 6.34 17.28
CA GLY A 597 -28.45 5.74 18.53
C GLY A 597 -28.21 4.23 18.69
N ALA A 598 -27.74 3.52 17.66
CA ALA A 598 -27.62 2.05 17.68
C ALA A 598 -26.66 1.54 18.76
N LEU A 599 -25.45 2.11 18.87
CA LEU A 599 -24.49 1.71 19.92
C LEU A 599 -24.98 2.03 21.34
N ALA A 600 -25.69 3.15 21.52
CA ALA A 600 -26.28 3.51 22.80
C ALA A 600 -27.44 2.57 23.17
N TRP A 601 -28.25 2.17 22.20
CA TRP A 601 -29.27 1.13 22.35
C TRP A 601 -28.65 -0.22 22.72
N LEU A 602 -27.63 -0.67 21.98
CA LEU A 602 -26.96 -1.95 22.24
C LEU A 602 -26.29 -1.98 23.63
N THR A 603 -25.73 -0.85 24.07
CA THR A 603 -25.20 -0.69 25.44
C THR A 603 -26.28 -0.77 26.51
N ARG A 604 -27.50 -0.30 26.24
CA ARG A 604 -28.63 -0.44 27.17
C ARG A 604 -29.13 -1.89 27.22
N ALA A 605 -29.27 -2.55 26.07
CA ALA A 605 -29.67 -3.95 25.97
C ALA A 605 -28.74 -4.86 26.79
N LEU A 606 -27.43 -4.62 26.73
CA LEU A 606 -26.41 -5.30 27.54
C LEU A 606 -26.51 -5.11 29.07
N ARG A 607 -27.24 -4.09 29.54
CA ARG A 607 -27.42 -3.82 30.98
C ARG A 607 -28.73 -4.40 31.52
N THR A 608 -29.65 -4.75 30.63
CA THR A 608 -31.00 -5.22 30.96
C THR A 608 -31.18 -6.73 30.81
N GLY A 609 -30.32 -7.39 30.04
CA GLY A 609 -30.09 -8.85 30.09
C GLY A 609 -28.99 -9.17 31.09
#